data_AF-A0A2E4HPC9-F1
#
_entry.id   AF-A0A2E4HPC9-F1
#
_cell.length_a   1.000
_cell.length_b   1.000
_cell.length_c   1.000
_cell.angle_alpha   90.00
_cell.angle_beta   90.00
_cell.angle_gamma   90.00
#
_symmetry.space_group_name_H-M   'P 1'
#
loop_
_entity.id
_entity.type
_entity.pdbx_description
1 polymer ?
#
loop_
_entity_poly.entity_id
_entity_poly.type
_entity_poly.pdbx_seq_one_letter_code
_entity_poly.pdbx_strand_id
1 'polypeptide(L)'
;MIKLTDIIVSITFEDTKIDFKGEPNDVLVSINEFFLKQIPNLDLAKKISVNYSLEQLISIFSEYIKLTPEGPRIWIENKKLSDREKICLQLIAFHIGYLAKNSNNSQISMNIISNLTGLNSKSISSRLSELQKLGYVKKHNIDNKILFQITTQGIYWFEQIIIKKV
;
A
#
# COMPACT_ATOMS: atom_id res chain seq x y z
N MET A 1 14.44 -8.33 -41.34
CA MET A 1 13.73 -8.83 -42.54
C MET A 1 12.71 -9.85 -42.04
N ILE A 2 11.42 -9.52 -42.08
CA ILE A 2 10.33 -10.41 -41.65
C ILE A 2 10.21 -11.50 -42.73
N LYS A 3 10.35 -12.79 -42.38
CA LYS A 3 9.98 -13.85 -43.33
C LYS A 3 8.47 -13.76 -43.55
N LEU A 4 7.99 -13.97 -44.77
CA LEU A 4 6.57 -13.83 -45.16
C LEU A 4 5.57 -14.69 -44.36
N THR A 5 6.02 -15.43 -43.35
CA THR A 5 5.28 -16.37 -42.50
C THR A 5 5.25 -16.01 -41.01
N ASP A 6 6.00 -15.02 -40.54
CA ASP A 6 5.99 -14.66 -39.11
C ASP A 6 4.72 -13.87 -38.74
N ILE A 7 4.03 -14.31 -37.69
CA ILE A 7 2.90 -13.61 -37.08
C ILE A 7 3.31 -13.00 -35.74
N ILE A 8 2.63 -11.91 -35.37
CA ILE A 8 2.77 -11.26 -34.05
C ILE A 8 1.40 -11.27 -33.39
N VAL A 9 1.34 -11.73 -32.15
CA VAL A 9 0.15 -11.71 -31.31
C VAL A 9 0.46 -10.97 -30.02
N SER A 10 -0.27 -9.89 -29.77
CA SER A 10 -0.19 -9.13 -28.53
C SER A 10 -1.34 -9.51 -27.62
N ILE A 11 -1.03 -9.94 -26.40
CA ILE A 11 -2.02 -10.25 -25.36
C ILE A 11 -1.86 -9.24 -24.23
N THR A 12 -2.96 -8.60 -23.88
CA THR A 12 -3.06 -7.72 -22.70
C THR A 12 -3.96 -8.39 -21.67
N PHE A 13 -3.44 -8.60 -20.47
CA PHE A 13 -4.18 -9.11 -19.33
C PHE A 13 -3.89 -8.22 -18.12
N GLU A 14 -4.88 -7.41 -17.74
CA GLU A 14 -4.73 -6.33 -16.74
C GLU A 14 -3.52 -5.44 -17.03
N ASP A 15 -2.54 -5.38 -16.13
CA ASP A 15 -1.33 -4.57 -16.25
C ASP A 15 -0.21 -5.24 -17.05
N THR A 16 -0.42 -6.49 -17.49
CA THR A 16 0.59 -7.26 -18.22
C THR A 16 0.31 -7.22 -19.73
N LYS A 17 1.28 -6.76 -20.50
CA LYS A 17 1.28 -6.84 -21.97
C LYS A 17 2.43 -7.70 -22.44
N ILE A 18 2.13 -8.70 -23.26
CA ILE A 18 3.11 -9.64 -23.81
C ILE A 18 2.89 -9.77 -25.31
N ASP A 19 3.98 -9.73 -26.05
CA ASP A 19 4.00 -9.91 -27.50
C ASP A 19 4.68 -11.25 -27.82
N PHE A 20 3.97 -12.13 -28.53
CA PHE A 20 4.49 -13.36 -29.11
C PHE A 20 4.77 -13.14 -30.59
N LYS A 21 5.96 -13.50 -31.06
CA LYS A 21 6.36 -13.32 -32.47
C LYS A 21 7.08 -14.56 -33.00
N GLY A 22 6.67 -15.04 -34.17
CA GLY A 22 7.31 -16.17 -34.85
C GLY A 22 6.36 -16.87 -35.83
N GLU A 23 6.70 -18.09 -36.21
CA GLU A 23 5.87 -18.91 -37.10
C GLU A 23 4.51 -19.26 -36.43
N PRO A 24 3.42 -19.46 -37.21
CA PRO A 24 2.07 -19.58 -36.65
C PRO A 24 1.90 -20.69 -35.62
N ASN A 25 2.51 -21.86 -35.86
CA ASN A 25 2.42 -23.00 -34.94
C ASN A 25 3.17 -22.74 -33.63
N ASP A 26 4.34 -22.12 -33.69
CA ASP A 26 5.14 -21.81 -32.50
C ASP A 26 4.46 -20.75 -31.64
N VAL A 27 3.86 -19.75 -32.28
CA VAL A 27 3.07 -18.72 -31.60
C VAL A 27 1.82 -19.33 -30.96
N LEU A 28 1.12 -20.24 -31.64
CA LEU A 28 -0.05 -20.93 -31.07
C LEU A 28 0.30 -21.77 -29.84
N VAL A 29 1.40 -22.54 -29.90
CA VAL A 29 1.89 -23.32 -28.75
C VAL A 29 2.22 -22.39 -27.58
N SER A 30 2.94 -21.30 -27.84
CA SER A 30 3.35 -20.34 -26.81
C SER A 30 2.15 -19.65 -26.14
N ILE A 31 1.13 -19.30 -26.91
CA ILE A 31 -0.13 -18.73 -26.39
C ILE A 31 -0.87 -19.74 -25.53
N ASN A 32 -0.99 -20.99 -25.99
CA ASN A 32 -1.65 -22.04 -25.21
C ASN A 32 -0.92 -22.31 -23.89
N GLU A 33 0.42 -22.36 -23.89
CA GLU A 33 1.18 -22.50 -22.65
C GLU A 33 1.00 -21.29 -21.73
N PHE A 34 0.97 -20.08 -22.28
CA PHE A 34 0.72 -18.86 -21.52
C PHE A 34 -0.66 -18.90 -20.83
N PHE A 35 -1.71 -19.29 -21.55
CA PHE A 35 -3.05 -19.41 -21.00
C PHE A 35 -3.19 -20.53 -19.97
N LEU A 36 -2.60 -21.70 -20.21
CA LEU A 36 -2.78 -22.86 -19.35
C LEU A 36 -1.89 -22.83 -18.10
N LYS A 37 -0.72 -22.18 -18.17
CA LYS A 37 0.25 -22.18 -17.06
C LYS A 37 0.38 -20.81 -16.43
N GLN A 38 0.63 -19.77 -17.22
CA GLN A 38 1.01 -18.46 -16.68
C GLN A 38 -0.19 -17.70 -16.12
N ILE A 39 -1.34 -17.69 -16.79
CA ILE A 39 -2.55 -17.02 -16.27
C ILE A 39 -3.00 -17.61 -14.91
N PRO A 40 -3.15 -18.94 -14.73
CA PRO A 40 -3.51 -19.51 -13.43
C PRO A 40 -2.47 -19.22 -12.35
N ASN A 41 -1.17 -19.25 -12.67
CA ASN A 41 -0.12 -18.92 -11.72
C ASN A 41 -0.17 -17.45 -11.28
N LEU A 42 -0.46 -16.53 -12.22
CA LEU A 42 -0.67 -15.12 -11.92
C LEU A 42 -1.91 -14.92 -11.04
N ASP A 43 -3.01 -15.63 -11.30
CA ASP A 43 -4.21 -15.59 -10.45
C ASP A 43 -3.94 -16.11 -9.03
N LEU A 44 -3.20 -17.22 -8.91
CA LEU A 44 -2.78 -17.75 -7.60
C LEU A 44 -1.87 -16.77 -6.84
N ALA A 45 -0.92 -16.13 -7.54
CA ALA A 45 -0.06 -15.12 -6.94
C ALA A 45 -0.88 -13.91 -6.43
N LYS A 46 -1.95 -13.52 -7.16
CA LYS A 46 -2.86 -12.46 -6.72
C LYS A 46 -3.62 -12.81 -5.45
N LYS A 47 -4.06 -14.07 -5.27
CA LYS A 47 -4.80 -14.50 -4.07
C LYS A 47 -4.04 -14.30 -2.75
N ILE A 48 -2.72 -14.30 -2.80
CA ILE A 48 -1.85 -14.09 -1.64
C ILE A 48 -1.17 -12.70 -1.64
N SER A 49 -1.38 -11.91 -2.69
CA SER A 49 -0.84 -10.57 -2.82
C SER A 49 -1.80 -9.57 -2.18
N VAL A 50 -1.33 -8.91 -1.11
CA VAL A 50 -2.09 -7.83 -0.48
C VAL A 50 -1.46 -6.52 -0.94
N ASN A 51 -2.16 -5.81 -1.81
CA ASN A 51 -1.82 -4.46 -2.21
C ASN A 51 -3.08 -3.60 -2.14
N TYR A 52 -2.99 -2.49 -1.42
CA TYR A 52 -4.09 -1.54 -1.33
C TYR A 52 -3.93 -0.47 -2.40
N SER A 53 -4.92 -0.32 -3.27
CA SER A 53 -4.99 0.82 -4.19
C SER A 53 -5.34 2.10 -3.42
N LEU A 54 -5.06 3.27 -4.01
CA LEU A 54 -5.42 4.55 -3.40
C LEU A 54 -6.95 4.63 -3.18
N GLU A 55 -7.74 4.19 -4.16
CA GLU A 55 -9.19 4.17 -4.12
C GLU A 55 -9.70 3.30 -2.96
N GLN A 56 -9.11 2.12 -2.76
CA GLN A 56 -9.45 1.24 -1.64
C GLN A 56 -9.15 1.91 -0.30
N LEU A 57 -7.97 2.51 -0.14
CA LEU A 57 -7.60 3.21 1.09
C LEU A 57 -8.53 4.39 1.37
N ILE A 58 -8.88 5.18 0.36
CA ILE A 58 -9.83 6.29 0.52
C ILE A 58 -11.20 5.75 0.93
N SER A 59 -11.68 4.69 0.30
CA SER A 59 -12.97 4.09 0.66
C SER A 59 -13.00 3.62 2.11
N ILE A 60 -11.91 3.02 2.60
CA ILE A 60 -11.83 2.51 3.99
C ILE A 60 -11.68 3.66 4.99
N PHE A 61 -10.87 4.68 4.67
CA PHE A 61 -10.41 5.65 5.67
C PHE A 61 -10.99 7.07 5.52
N SER A 62 -11.86 7.34 4.54
CA SER A 62 -12.39 8.68 4.25
C SER A 62 -13.11 9.36 5.42
N GLU A 63 -13.68 8.60 6.35
CA GLU A 63 -14.32 9.12 7.57
C GLU A 63 -13.33 9.48 8.68
N TYR A 64 -12.09 8.98 8.60
CA TYR A 64 -11.09 9.08 9.66
C TYR A 64 -9.92 9.99 9.30
N ILE A 65 -9.69 10.21 8.01
CA ILE A 65 -8.54 10.93 7.46
C ILE A 65 -9.03 11.96 6.46
N LYS A 66 -8.42 13.16 6.52
CA LYS A 66 -8.56 14.17 5.48
C LYS A 66 -7.19 14.62 5.00
N LEU A 67 -7.10 14.88 3.70
CA LEU A 67 -5.99 15.60 3.09
C LEU A 67 -6.31 17.09 3.18
N THR A 68 -5.45 17.84 3.85
CA THR A 68 -5.63 19.28 4.08
C THR A 68 -4.46 20.05 3.48
N PRO A 69 -4.56 21.39 3.29
CA PRO A 69 -3.45 22.19 2.78
C PRO A 69 -2.16 22.06 3.59
N GLU A 70 -2.25 21.81 4.90
CA GLU A 70 -1.09 21.63 5.79
C GLU A 70 -0.65 20.16 5.90
N GLY A 71 -1.33 19.25 5.19
CA GLY A 71 -0.95 17.84 5.04
C GLY A 71 -2.02 16.83 5.49
N PRO A 72 -1.72 15.52 5.40
CA PRO A 72 -2.65 14.46 5.79
C PRO A 72 -2.80 14.38 7.31
N ARG A 73 -4.03 14.32 7.81
CA ARG A 73 -4.30 14.27 9.26
C ARG A 73 -5.50 13.41 9.62
N ILE A 74 -5.48 12.94 10.86
CA ILE A 74 -6.65 12.34 11.51
C ILE A 74 -7.74 13.41 11.60
N TRP A 75 -8.97 13.05 11.23
CA TRP A 75 -10.12 13.94 11.21
C TRP A 75 -11.35 13.23 11.77
N ILE A 76 -11.44 13.19 13.10
CA ILE A 76 -12.47 12.43 13.83
C ILE A 76 -13.04 13.31 14.93
N GLU A 77 -14.36 13.42 15.00
CA GLU A 77 -15.03 14.26 16.00
C GLU A 77 -15.45 13.48 17.26
N ASN A 78 -15.80 12.18 17.17
CA ASN A 78 -16.43 11.46 18.29
C ASN A 78 -15.93 10.02 18.58
N LYS A 79 -14.86 9.54 17.91
CA LYS A 79 -14.32 8.18 18.15
C LYS A 79 -13.13 8.22 19.09
N LYS A 80 -13.21 7.50 20.22
CA LYS A 80 -12.06 7.32 21.12
C LYS A 80 -11.07 6.34 20.50
N LEU A 81 -9.90 6.85 20.15
CA LEU A 81 -8.75 6.06 19.72
C LEU A 81 -7.71 5.99 20.83
N SER A 82 -7.17 4.79 21.06
CA SER A 82 -5.97 4.60 21.88
C SER A 82 -4.74 5.26 21.24
N ASP A 83 -3.71 5.53 22.03
CA ASP A 83 -2.44 6.10 21.53
C ASP A 83 -1.86 5.28 20.36
N ARG A 84 -1.94 3.96 20.46
CA ARG A 84 -1.48 3.04 19.41
C ARG A 84 -2.26 3.23 18.11
N GLU A 85 -3.58 3.36 18.22
CA GLU A 85 -4.47 3.55 17.07
C GLU A 85 -4.29 4.92 16.44
N LYS A 86 -4.11 5.98 17.23
CA LYS A 86 -3.80 7.33 16.71
C LYS A 86 -2.49 7.33 15.93
N ILE A 87 -1.43 6.73 16.47
CA ILE A 87 -0.14 6.65 15.78
C ILE A 87 -0.28 5.88 14.45
N CYS A 88 -0.96 4.73 14.47
CA CYS A 88 -1.18 3.94 13.27
C CYS A 88 -2.00 4.69 12.22
N LEU A 89 -3.11 5.31 12.61
CA LEU A 89 -3.97 6.08 11.71
C LEU A 89 -3.24 7.28 11.11
N GLN A 90 -2.40 7.96 11.88
CA GLN A 90 -1.60 9.08 11.36
C GLN A 90 -0.55 8.61 10.34
N LEU A 91 0.05 7.42 10.53
CA LEU A 91 0.95 6.84 9.54
C LEU A 91 0.20 6.42 8.27
N ILE A 92 -1.01 5.89 8.40
CA ILE A 92 -1.90 5.60 7.26
C ILE A 92 -2.25 6.88 6.50
N ALA A 93 -2.55 7.98 7.20
CA ALA A 93 -2.83 9.28 6.58
C ALA A 93 -1.66 9.76 5.70
N PHE A 94 -0.42 9.66 6.19
CA PHE A 94 0.75 10.01 5.39
C PHE A 94 0.98 9.09 4.20
N HIS A 95 0.69 7.80 4.34
CA HIS A 95 0.75 6.86 3.21
C HIS A 95 -0.26 7.20 2.13
N ILE A 96 -1.52 7.47 2.50
CA ILE A 96 -2.57 7.91 1.57
C ILE A 96 -2.20 9.24 0.91
N GLY A 97 -1.73 10.22 1.69
CA GLY A 97 -1.32 11.51 1.17
C GLY A 97 -0.16 11.42 0.17
N TYR A 98 0.80 10.52 0.41
CA TYR A 98 1.87 10.24 -0.54
C TYR A 98 1.34 9.62 -1.84
N LEU A 99 0.49 8.59 -1.75
CA LEU A 99 -0.12 7.96 -2.93
C LEU A 99 -1.00 8.95 -3.74
N ALA A 100 -1.69 9.85 -3.04
CA ALA A 100 -2.49 10.91 -3.66
C ALA A 100 -1.66 12.09 -4.22
N LYS A 101 -0.32 12.03 -4.15
CA LYS A 101 0.61 13.12 -4.52
C LYS A 101 0.36 14.44 -3.77
N ASN A 102 -0.28 14.35 -2.61
CA ASN A 102 -0.51 15.48 -1.69
C ASN A 102 0.67 15.68 -0.72
N SER A 103 1.51 14.66 -0.53
CA SER A 103 2.74 14.71 0.27
C SER A 103 3.94 14.19 -0.53
N ASN A 104 5.11 14.76 -0.28
CA ASN A 104 6.37 14.34 -0.91
C ASN A 104 6.94 13.04 -0.31
N ASN A 105 6.50 12.64 0.89
CA ASN A 105 6.96 11.41 1.54
C ASN A 105 5.83 10.76 2.37
N SER A 106 5.83 9.43 2.41
CA SER A 106 4.98 8.60 3.28
C SER A 106 5.59 8.34 4.66
N GLN A 107 6.87 8.67 4.84
CA GLN A 107 7.63 8.47 6.06
C GLN A 107 7.60 9.71 6.95
N ILE A 108 7.42 9.53 8.26
CA ILE A 108 7.33 10.64 9.23
C ILE A 108 8.22 10.42 10.45
N SER A 109 8.69 11.51 11.05
CA SER A 109 9.49 11.47 12.27
C SER A 109 8.61 11.41 13.53
N MET A 110 9.20 11.01 14.65
CA MET A 110 8.52 10.99 15.95
C MET A 110 7.97 12.37 16.35
N ASN A 111 8.69 13.44 16.03
CA ASN A 111 8.26 14.82 16.33
C ASN A 111 7.00 15.19 15.54
N ILE A 112 6.92 14.82 14.27
CA ILE A 112 5.72 15.07 13.44
C ILE A 112 4.53 14.28 14.01
N ILE A 113 4.73 13.02 14.38
CA ILE A 113 3.68 12.20 15.02
C ILE A 113 3.20 12.89 16.30
N SER A 114 4.13 13.38 17.14
CA SER A 114 3.78 14.07 18.39
C SER A 114 2.93 15.30 18.14
N ASN A 115 3.35 16.17 17.22
CA ASN A 115 2.66 17.41 16.90
C ASN A 115 1.24 17.15 16.37
N LEU A 116 1.06 16.15 15.51
CA LEU A 116 -0.23 15.88 14.86
C LEU A 116 -1.20 15.07 15.73
N THR A 117 -0.69 14.24 16.64
CA THR A 117 -1.53 13.38 17.49
C THR A 117 -1.73 13.93 18.91
N GLY A 118 -0.94 14.92 19.32
CA GLY A 118 -0.92 15.46 20.69
C GLY A 118 -0.37 14.50 21.73
N LEU A 119 0.24 13.39 21.32
CA LEU A 119 0.82 12.39 22.22
C LEU A 119 2.22 12.79 22.67
N ASN A 120 2.58 12.40 23.89
CA ASN A 120 3.93 12.63 24.41
C ASN A 120 4.95 11.63 23.84
N SER A 121 6.22 12.04 23.78
CA SER A 121 7.30 11.25 23.17
C SER A 121 7.51 9.88 23.81
N LYS A 122 7.26 9.73 25.12
CA LYS A 122 7.40 8.45 25.83
C LYS A 122 6.34 7.45 25.36
N SER A 123 5.08 7.89 25.25
CA SER A 123 3.99 7.06 24.72
C SER A 123 4.25 6.69 23.27
N ILE A 124 4.64 7.67 22.44
CA ILE A 124 4.93 7.43 21.02
C ILE A 124 6.05 6.41 20.84
N SER A 125 7.18 6.59 21.54
CA SER A 125 8.31 5.65 21.47
C SER A 125 7.90 4.23 21.89
N SER A 126 7.12 4.11 22.97
CA SER A 126 6.63 2.81 23.46
C SER A 126 5.71 2.13 22.45
N ARG A 127 4.74 2.86 21.89
CA ARG A 127 3.78 2.33 20.92
C ARG A 127 4.41 2.05 19.55
N LEU A 128 5.32 2.88 19.08
CA LEU A 128 6.06 2.61 17.83
C LEU A 128 6.92 1.36 17.97
N SER A 129 7.59 1.18 19.11
CA SER A 129 8.36 -0.05 19.37
C SER A 129 7.49 -1.30 19.36
N GLU A 130 6.27 -1.22 19.91
CA GLU A 130 5.29 -2.29 19.87
C GLU A 130 4.81 -2.59 18.43
N LEU A 131 4.38 -1.55 17.70
CA LEU A 131 3.93 -1.66 16.31
C LEU A 131 5.02 -2.20 15.39
N GLN A 132 6.29 -1.86 15.65
CA GLN A 132 7.45 -2.38 14.92
C GLN A 132 7.68 -3.87 15.17
N LYS A 133 7.61 -4.30 16.43
CA LYS A 133 7.74 -5.73 16.78
C LYS A 133 6.66 -6.59 16.12
N LEU A 134 5.47 -6.02 15.90
CA LEU A 134 4.36 -6.67 15.22
C LEU A 134 4.43 -6.57 13.69
N GLY A 135 5.41 -5.87 13.13
CA GLY A 135 5.57 -5.70 11.67
C GLY A 135 4.60 -4.68 11.05
N TYR A 136 3.82 -3.95 11.85
CA TYR A 136 2.85 -2.97 11.37
C TYR A 136 3.48 -1.66 10.94
N VAL A 137 4.67 -1.35 11.47
CA VAL A 137 5.41 -0.13 11.18
C VAL A 137 6.86 -0.48 10.87
N LYS A 138 7.43 0.14 9.83
CA LYS A 138 8.86 0.07 9.52
C LYS A 138 9.59 1.29 10.07
N LYS A 139 10.80 1.04 10.60
CA LYS A 139 11.78 2.08 10.93
C LYS A 139 12.70 2.30 9.74
N HIS A 140 12.95 3.55 9.42
CA HIS A 140 13.99 3.95 8.49
C HIS A 140 14.98 4.85 9.20
N ASN A 141 16.26 4.67 8.91
CA ASN A 141 17.33 5.57 9.34
C ASN A 141 17.95 6.17 8.08
N ILE A 142 17.62 7.42 7.79
CA ILE A 142 18.03 8.14 6.58
C ILE A 142 18.67 9.45 7.04
N ASP A 143 19.92 9.70 6.67
CA ASP A 143 20.66 10.92 7.03
C ASP A 143 20.61 11.26 8.53
N ASN A 144 20.84 10.25 9.38
CA ASN A 144 20.72 10.32 10.85
C ASN A 144 19.31 10.70 11.37
N LYS A 145 18.28 10.65 10.53
CA LYS A 145 16.89 10.87 10.92
C LYS A 145 16.16 9.54 11.03
N ILE A 146 15.51 9.33 12.16
CA ILE A 146 14.62 8.19 12.38
C ILE A 146 13.23 8.54 11.84
N LEU A 147 12.82 7.80 10.82
CA LEU A 147 11.50 7.92 10.21
C LEU A 147 10.72 6.62 10.35
N PHE A 148 9.41 6.73 10.32
CA PHE A 148 8.47 5.63 10.48
C PHE A 148 7.49 5.62 9.32
N GLN A 149 7.12 4.42 8.88
CA GLN A 149 6.20 4.21 7.77
C GLN A 149 5.26 3.05 8.09
N ILE A 150 3.98 3.16 7.74
CA ILE A 150 3.05 2.04 7.86
C ILE A 150 3.39 0.94 6.85
N THR A 151 3.18 -0.32 7.22
CA THR A 151 3.26 -1.47 6.30
C THR A 151 1.87 -1.86 5.82
N THR A 152 1.80 -2.63 4.73
CA THR A 152 0.55 -3.26 4.27
C THR A 152 -0.12 -4.07 5.38
N GLN A 153 0.67 -4.80 6.18
CA GLN A 153 0.15 -5.57 7.32
C GLN A 153 -0.41 -4.66 8.42
N GLY A 154 0.20 -3.50 8.66
CA GLY A 154 -0.31 -2.49 9.58
C GLY A 154 -1.63 -1.87 9.11
N ILE A 155 -1.77 -1.61 7.81
CA ILE A 155 -3.03 -1.16 7.20
C ILE A 155 -4.12 -2.21 7.42
N TYR A 156 -3.86 -3.46 7.05
CA TYR A 156 -4.81 -4.57 7.22
C TYR A 156 -5.24 -4.74 8.68
N TRP A 157 -4.27 -4.78 9.60
CA TRP A 157 -4.57 -4.90 11.03
C TRP A 157 -5.47 -3.77 11.53
N PHE A 158 -5.21 -2.53 11.10
CA PHE A 158 -5.95 -1.37 11.55
C PHE A 158 -7.36 -1.29 10.93
N GLU A 159 -7.50 -1.69 9.67
CA GLU A 159 -8.80 -1.89 9.01
C GLU A 159 -9.69 -2.84 9.84
N GLN A 160 -9.15 -3.99 10.27
CA GLN A 160 -9.89 -4.95 11.11
C GLN A 160 -10.31 -4.37 12.48
N ILE A 161 -9.57 -3.42 13.03
CA ILE A 161 -9.94 -2.72 14.28
C ILE A 161 -11.08 -1.75 14.04
N ILE A 162 -11.02 -1.00 12.94
CA ILE A 162 -12.05 -0.01 12.62
C ILE A 162 -13.38 -0.68 12.29
N ILE A 163 -13.36 -1.75 11.49
CA ILE A 163 -14.57 -2.53 11.14
C ILE A 163 -15.26 -3.06 12.39
N LYS A 164 -14.50 -3.55 13.39
CA LYS A 164 -15.06 -4.05 14.65
C LYS A 164 -15.65 -2.96 15.57
N LYS A 165 -15.39 -1.69 15.28
CA LYS A 165 -15.89 -0.53 16.04
C LYS A 165 -17.06 0.18 15.35
N VAL A 166 -17.49 -0.34 14.19
CA VAL A 166 -18.74 0.03 13.50
C VAL A 166 -19.78 -1.01 13.88
#